data_AF-A0A516G9K3-F1
#
_entry.id   AF-A0A516G9K3-F1
#
_cell.length_a   1.000
_cell.length_b   1.000
_cell.length_c   1.000
_cell.angle_alpha   90.00
_cell.angle_beta   90.00
_cell.angle_gamma   90.00
#
_symmetry.space_group_name_H-M   'P 1'
#
loop_
_entity.id
_entity.type
_entity.pdbx_description
1 polymer ?
#
loop_
_entity_poly.entity_id
_entity_poly.type
_entity_poly.pdbx_seq_one_letter_code
_entity_poly.pdbx_strand_id
1 'polypeptide(L)'
;MALRFNTPPGWPVPPSGWLPPEGWAPDPSWPPAPQGWQLLVDDAAPTPQWQHVASPDLEQGSADQPRAWYKKKRFLLPIGALLLIPAVGALVDDPDAPEVVQAAANDESAKPETTEAQPEETEAVDSSEAEAEAAAQAEAEAEAAAKAEAEAEQAEAEAEAEAEAAAQAEAEAAAEAEAAAQAEAEAAAAEPDMTAGQSNAVRSAENYLSVMPFSYQGLIDQLSSEYGDGYSVEDATFAADTVDVDWDEQAVRAAENYLDTMPFSRVGLIDQLSSEYGSQFTVDQATVAVDRIDVDYNEQAVRAAENYLDVMAFSRQGLIDQLSSEYGDGYTREQATYGVDQVGL
;
A
#
# COMPACT_ATOMS: atom_id res chain seq x y z
N MET A 1 21.66 -31.06 -6.36
CA MET A 1 20.59 -30.25 -6.95
C MET A 1 19.97 -29.50 -5.78
N ALA A 2 20.24 -28.21 -5.64
CA ALA A 2 19.61 -27.40 -4.61
C ALA A 2 18.27 -26.93 -5.17
N LEU A 3 17.16 -27.25 -4.50
CA LEU A 3 15.84 -26.77 -4.88
C LEU A 3 15.64 -25.40 -4.25
N ARG A 4 15.08 -24.45 -5.00
CA ARG A 4 14.64 -23.14 -4.53
C ARG A 4 13.14 -22.97 -4.72
N PHE A 5 12.48 -22.32 -3.77
CA PHE A 5 11.07 -21.96 -3.89
C PHE A 5 10.93 -20.74 -4.80
N ASN A 6 10.10 -20.86 -5.83
CA ASN A 6 9.83 -19.80 -6.81
C ASN A 6 8.44 -19.21 -6.53
N THR A 7 8.42 -18.11 -5.81
CA THR A 7 7.19 -17.45 -5.32
C THR A 7 6.39 -16.85 -6.48
N PRO A 8 5.12 -17.25 -6.69
CA PRO A 8 4.23 -16.62 -7.67
C PRO A 8 4.00 -15.13 -7.37
N PRO A 9 3.66 -14.32 -8.39
CA PRO A 9 3.22 -12.94 -8.17
C PRO A 9 2.02 -12.88 -7.20
N GLY A 10 2.11 -12.01 -6.19
CA GLY A 10 1.06 -11.84 -5.17
C GLY A 10 1.13 -12.83 -3.99
N TRP A 11 2.16 -13.68 -3.90
CA TRP A 11 2.39 -14.55 -2.74
C TRP A 11 3.47 -13.95 -1.81
N PRO A 12 3.42 -14.22 -0.50
CA PRO A 12 4.48 -13.79 0.41
C PRO A 12 5.81 -14.45 0.06
N VAL A 13 6.89 -13.67 0.06
CA VAL A 13 8.26 -14.17 -0.22
C VAL A 13 8.78 -14.88 1.03
N PRO A 14 9.08 -16.19 0.96
CA PRO A 14 9.57 -16.91 2.13
C PRO A 14 11.06 -16.59 2.38
N PRO A 15 11.58 -16.89 3.58
CA PRO A 15 13.00 -16.71 3.90
C PRO A 15 13.92 -17.46 2.94
N SER A 16 15.14 -16.93 2.74
CA SER A 16 16.13 -17.57 1.85
C SER A 16 16.41 -19.01 2.27
N GLY A 17 16.29 -19.96 1.32
CA GLY A 17 16.47 -21.39 1.57
C GLY A 17 15.24 -22.14 2.10
N TRP A 18 14.09 -21.47 2.24
CA TRP A 18 12.84 -22.12 2.63
C TRP A 18 12.28 -23.04 1.53
N LEU A 19 11.78 -24.21 1.93
CA LEU A 19 11.10 -25.17 1.08
C LEU A 19 9.81 -25.65 1.76
N PRO A 20 8.71 -25.85 1.01
CA PRO A 20 7.46 -26.34 1.55
C PRO A 20 7.61 -27.78 2.10
N PRO A 21 7.08 -28.08 3.30
CA PRO A 21 7.10 -29.43 3.85
C PRO A 21 6.18 -30.39 3.06
N GLU A 22 6.35 -31.70 3.22
CA GLU A 22 5.49 -32.69 2.58
C GLU A 22 4.01 -32.49 2.98
N GLY A 23 3.13 -32.37 1.98
CA GLY A 23 1.70 -32.13 2.18
C GLY A 23 1.31 -30.65 2.36
N TRP A 24 2.25 -29.71 2.23
CA TRP A 24 1.94 -28.29 2.22
C TRP A 24 1.09 -27.90 1.01
N ALA A 25 0.10 -27.02 1.24
CA ALA A 25 -0.74 -26.41 0.21
C ALA A 25 -0.75 -24.88 0.44
N PRO A 26 -0.89 -24.08 -0.63
CA PRO A 26 -0.98 -22.64 -0.49
C PRO A 26 -2.25 -22.23 0.25
N ASP A 27 -2.18 -21.10 0.94
CA ASP A 27 -3.32 -20.55 1.66
C ASP A 27 -4.46 -20.22 0.67
N PRO A 28 -5.73 -20.61 0.97
CA PRO A 28 -6.87 -20.29 0.10
C PRO A 28 -7.12 -18.79 -0.11
N SER A 29 -6.56 -17.92 0.75
CA SER A 29 -6.61 -16.47 0.59
C SER A 29 -5.60 -15.92 -0.43
N TRP A 30 -4.63 -16.73 -0.88
CA TRP A 30 -3.65 -16.30 -1.88
C TRP A 30 -4.20 -16.43 -3.30
N PRO A 31 -3.80 -15.52 -4.21
CA PRO A 31 -4.20 -15.63 -5.61
C PRO A 31 -3.71 -16.96 -6.21
N PRO A 32 -4.45 -17.60 -7.13
CA PRO A 32 -3.99 -18.84 -7.73
C PRO A 32 -2.70 -18.63 -8.51
N ALA A 33 -1.75 -19.57 -8.39
CA ALA A 33 -0.51 -19.51 -9.15
C ALA A 33 -0.80 -19.53 -10.66
N PRO A 34 -0.04 -18.78 -11.50
CA PRO A 34 -0.23 -18.78 -12.95
C PRO A 34 -0.18 -20.18 -13.56
N GLN A 35 -0.91 -20.38 -14.65
CA GLN A 35 -0.98 -21.68 -15.32
C GLN A 35 0.43 -22.12 -15.79
N GLY A 36 0.90 -23.26 -15.29
CA GLY A 36 2.23 -23.80 -15.62
C GLY A 36 3.37 -23.33 -14.70
N TRP A 37 3.07 -22.60 -13.62
CA TRP A 37 4.08 -22.14 -12.66
C TRP A 37 4.70 -23.30 -11.88
N GLN A 38 6.03 -23.37 -11.86
CA GLN A 38 6.77 -24.35 -11.06
C GLN A 38 7.18 -23.69 -9.73
N LEU A 39 6.56 -24.13 -8.63
CA LEU A 39 6.83 -23.63 -7.27
C LEU A 39 8.22 -24.06 -6.76
N LEU A 40 8.78 -25.13 -7.30
CA LEU A 40 10.10 -25.65 -6.96
C LEU A 40 10.95 -25.69 -8.23
N VAL A 41 12.06 -24.96 -8.24
CA VAL A 41 13.00 -24.89 -9.38
C VAL A 41 14.39 -25.27 -8.88
N ASP A 42 15.19 -25.92 -9.73
CA ASP A 42 16.60 -26.19 -9.43
C ASP A 42 17.44 -24.89 -9.50
N ASP A 43 18.20 -24.61 -8.44
CA ASP A 43 19.08 -23.44 -8.27
C ASP A 43 20.31 -23.47 -9.22
N ALA A 44 20.49 -24.56 -9.97
CA ALA A 44 21.55 -24.73 -10.97
C ALA A 44 21.10 -24.48 -12.43
N ALA A 45 19.82 -24.15 -12.65
CA ALA A 45 19.31 -23.83 -13.99
C ALA A 45 19.42 -22.32 -14.25
N PRO A 46 20.00 -21.88 -15.39
CA PRO A 46 19.92 -20.47 -15.77
C PRO A 46 18.44 -20.07 -15.86
N THR A 47 18.12 -18.90 -15.30
CA THR A 47 16.81 -18.28 -15.48
C THR A 47 16.43 -18.32 -16.96
N PRO A 48 15.18 -18.71 -17.32
CA PRO A 48 14.72 -18.53 -18.68
C PRO A 48 14.64 -17.04 -18.94
N GLN A 49 15.71 -16.50 -19.53
CA GLN A 49 15.63 -15.32 -20.37
C GLN A 49 14.47 -15.55 -21.34
N TRP A 50 13.49 -14.65 -21.34
CA TRP A 50 12.44 -14.64 -22.35
C TRP A 50 13.13 -14.55 -23.70
N GLN A 51 13.30 -15.69 -24.37
CA GLN A 51 13.84 -15.73 -25.71
C GLN A 51 12.81 -15.03 -26.60
N HIS A 52 13.22 -13.90 -27.18
CA HIS A 52 12.68 -13.44 -28.44
C HIS A 52 12.69 -14.64 -29.39
N VAL A 53 11.50 -15.17 -29.67
CA VAL A 53 11.33 -16.17 -30.71
C VAL A 53 11.63 -15.44 -32.00
N ALA A 54 12.82 -15.71 -32.55
CA ALA A 54 13.17 -15.38 -33.91
C ALA A 54 12.10 -15.93 -34.84
N SER A 55 11.46 -15.04 -35.60
CA SER A 55 10.62 -15.40 -36.73
C SER A 55 11.42 -16.27 -37.70
N PRO A 56 10.92 -17.44 -38.14
CA PRO A 56 11.47 -18.08 -39.31
C PRO A 56 11.04 -17.31 -40.55
N ASP A 57 12.04 -16.91 -41.34
CA ASP A 57 11.93 -16.55 -42.75
C ASP A 57 10.91 -17.44 -43.48
N LEU A 58 9.91 -16.79 -44.08
CA LEU A 58 9.20 -17.32 -45.24
C LEU A 58 9.19 -16.23 -46.31
N GLU A 59 10.07 -16.42 -47.28
CA GLU A 59 10.08 -15.68 -48.54
C GLU A 59 8.76 -15.83 -49.32
N GLN A 60 8.29 -14.67 -49.80
CA GLN A 60 7.66 -14.40 -51.11
C GLN A 60 6.41 -15.20 -51.55
N GLY A 61 5.29 -14.47 -51.63
CA GLY A 61 4.08 -14.89 -52.35
C GLY A 61 2.94 -13.85 -52.33
N SER A 62 3.10 -12.81 -53.16
CA SER A 62 2.11 -11.98 -53.88
C SER A 62 0.62 -11.90 -53.46
N ALA A 63 0.12 -10.66 -53.56
CA ALA A 63 -1.25 -10.21 -53.90
C ALA A 63 -2.21 -9.79 -52.74
N ASP A 64 -2.22 -8.48 -52.50
CA ASP A 64 -3.40 -7.60 -52.58
C ASP A 64 -4.77 -8.19 -52.16
N GLN A 65 -5.24 -7.83 -50.96
CA GLN A 65 -6.65 -7.47 -50.65
C GLN A 65 -6.77 -6.76 -49.27
N PRO A 66 -7.50 -5.63 -49.14
CA PRO A 66 -7.81 -5.01 -47.86
C PRO A 66 -8.96 -5.74 -47.15
N ARG A 67 -8.73 -6.24 -45.93
CA ARG A 67 -9.79 -6.83 -45.10
C ARG A 67 -10.51 -5.74 -44.30
N ALA A 68 -11.73 -5.44 -44.74
CA ALA A 68 -12.70 -4.61 -44.01
C ALA A 68 -13.11 -5.29 -42.69
N TRP A 69 -12.74 -4.68 -41.55
CA TRP A 69 -13.13 -5.15 -40.23
C TRP A 69 -14.18 -4.23 -39.57
N TYR A 70 -15.14 -3.71 -40.33
CA TYR A 70 -16.35 -3.11 -39.77
C TYR A 70 -17.57 -3.99 -40.04
N LYS A 71 -18.06 -4.67 -39.00
CA LYS A 71 -19.45 -5.10 -38.91
C LYS A 71 -20.07 -4.65 -37.58
N LYS A 72 -20.65 -3.46 -37.66
CA LYS A 72 -21.91 -3.00 -37.05
C LYS A 72 -22.54 -3.95 -36.02
N LYS A 73 -22.73 -3.46 -34.80
CA LYS A 73 -23.97 -3.66 -34.06
C LYS A 73 -24.58 -2.31 -33.73
N ARG A 74 -25.86 -2.19 -34.08
CA ARG A 74 -26.72 -1.03 -33.99
C ARG A 74 -27.80 -1.40 -32.98
N PHE A 75 -27.78 -0.77 -31.82
CA PHE A 75 -28.85 -0.79 -30.82
C PHE A 75 -28.83 0.60 -30.16
N LEU A 76 -29.69 1.52 -30.61
CA LEU A 76 -31.01 1.81 -30.03
C LEU A 76 -30.93 2.26 -28.56
N LEU A 77 -30.95 3.58 -28.40
CA LEU A 77 -31.38 4.31 -27.20
C LEU A 77 -32.62 3.68 -26.57
N PRO A 78 -32.64 3.51 -25.23
CA PRO A 78 -33.87 3.59 -24.47
C PRO A 78 -33.92 4.86 -23.63
N ILE A 79 -34.96 5.63 -23.93
CA ILE A 79 -35.64 6.63 -23.12
C ILE A 79 -35.77 6.13 -21.67
N GLY A 80 -35.17 6.84 -20.72
CA GLY A 80 -35.33 6.60 -19.29
C GLY A 80 -36.54 7.35 -18.74
N ALA A 81 -37.61 6.62 -18.43
CA ALA A 81 -38.73 7.07 -17.61
C ALA A 81 -39.09 5.98 -16.59
N LEU A 82 -38.77 6.19 -15.31
CA LEU A 82 -39.49 5.73 -14.11
C LEU A 82 -38.78 6.34 -12.87
N LEU A 83 -39.36 7.34 -12.20
CA LEU A 83 -40.13 7.23 -10.94
C LEU A 83 -39.43 6.47 -9.80
N LEU A 84 -39.10 7.20 -8.71
CA LEU A 84 -39.60 6.94 -7.35
C LEU A 84 -39.26 8.09 -6.37
N ILE A 85 -40.19 8.33 -5.45
CA ILE A 85 -40.33 9.36 -4.39
C ILE A 85 -39.96 8.70 -3.03
N PRO A 86 -39.96 9.37 -1.85
CA PRO A 86 -39.24 10.55 -1.34
C PRO A 86 -38.20 10.22 -0.23
N ALA A 87 -37.42 11.22 0.16
CA ALA A 87 -36.67 11.27 1.40
C ALA A 87 -37.58 11.31 2.64
N VAL A 88 -37.27 10.47 3.64
CA VAL A 88 -37.64 10.67 5.05
C VAL A 88 -36.37 10.53 5.86
N GLY A 89 -35.92 11.63 6.45
CA GLY A 89 -34.91 11.65 7.50
C GLY A 89 -35.58 11.73 8.87
N ALA A 90 -35.02 11.01 9.85
CA ALA A 90 -34.95 11.42 11.25
C ALA A 90 -34.01 10.48 12.01
N LEU A 91 -32.87 11.03 12.44
CA LEU A 91 -32.03 10.56 13.56
C LEU A 91 -32.83 10.63 14.88
N VAL A 92 -32.71 9.61 15.74
CA VAL A 92 -32.54 9.65 17.22
C VAL A 92 -32.01 8.25 17.62
N ASP A 93 -30.73 8.04 17.97
CA ASP A 93 -30.06 8.25 19.26
C ASP A 93 -30.59 7.36 20.41
N ASP A 94 -29.82 6.34 20.82
CA ASP A 94 -29.32 6.12 22.20
C ASP A 94 -28.80 4.65 22.38
N PRO A 95 -27.57 4.46 22.90
CA PRO A 95 -26.91 3.17 23.05
C PRO A 95 -27.06 2.50 24.44
N ASP A 96 -26.95 1.17 24.38
CA ASP A 96 -26.65 0.17 25.41
C ASP A 96 -26.14 0.65 26.78
N ALA A 97 -26.81 0.19 27.84
CA ALA A 97 -26.35 0.20 29.23
C ALA A 97 -25.90 -1.21 29.66
N PRO A 98 -24.79 -1.36 30.41
CA PRO A 98 -24.26 -2.67 30.78
C PRO A 98 -24.97 -3.31 32.00
N GLU A 99 -25.15 -4.62 31.88
CA GLU A 99 -25.68 -5.56 32.88
C GLU A 99 -24.67 -5.76 34.03
N VAL A 100 -25.11 -5.53 35.27
CA VAL A 100 -24.36 -5.77 36.51
C VAL A 100 -24.60 -7.19 37.00
N VAL A 101 -23.56 -8.03 36.96
CA VAL A 101 -23.59 -9.37 37.55
C VAL A 101 -23.08 -9.32 38.99
N GLN A 102 -23.95 -9.72 39.93
CA GLN A 102 -23.62 -9.97 41.33
C GLN A 102 -22.85 -11.29 41.48
N ALA A 103 -21.88 -11.33 42.39
CA ALA A 103 -21.49 -12.55 43.08
C ALA A 103 -20.97 -12.19 44.47
N ALA A 104 -21.82 -12.43 45.48
CA ALA A 104 -21.47 -12.37 46.89
C ALA A 104 -21.01 -13.75 47.38
N ALA A 105 -20.07 -13.70 48.32
CA ALA A 105 -19.38 -14.80 48.95
C ALA A 105 -20.23 -15.62 49.93
N ASN A 106 -19.82 -16.89 50.10
CA ASN A 106 -19.92 -17.80 51.26
C ASN A 106 -19.59 -19.21 50.69
N ASP A 107 -18.96 -20.19 51.35
CA ASP A 107 -18.72 -20.53 52.76
C ASP A 107 -17.51 -21.52 52.77
N GLU A 108 -17.17 -22.02 53.97
CA GLU A 108 -16.52 -23.32 54.26
C GLU A 108 -15.13 -23.31 54.93
N SER A 109 -15.16 -22.93 56.21
CA SER A 109 -14.84 -23.79 57.38
C SER A 109 -13.85 -24.96 57.23
N ALA A 110 -12.77 -24.98 58.03
CA ALA A 110 -12.48 -26.08 58.98
C ALA A 110 -11.23 -25.83 59.85
N LYS A 111 -11.48 -25.82 61.16
CA LYS A 111 -10.59 -26.01 62.34
C LYS A 111 -10.03 -27.47 62.39
N PRO A 112 -9.16 -27.93 63.34
CA PRO A 112 -9.21 -27.65 64.79
C PRO A 112 -7.86 -27.61 65.60
N GLU A 113 -7.90 -26.96 66.77
CA GLU A 113 -7.60 -27.49 68.15
C GLU A 113 -6.12 -27.47 68.58
N THR A 114 -5.72 -26.64 69.57
CA THR A 114 -5.83 -26.77 71.06
C THR A 114 -4.78 -27.72 71.65
N THR A 115 -3.90 -27.20 72.54
CA THR A 115 -3.59 -27.75 73.89
C THR A 115 -2.55 -26.88 74.62
N GLU A 116 -2.69 -26.88 75.94
CA GLU A 116 -2.23 -25.98 77.01
C GLU A 116 -1.04 -26.55 77.81
N ALA A 117 -0.52 -25.73 78.73
CA ALA A 117 0.22 -26.03 79.98
C ALA A 117 1.77 -26.09 79.89
N GLN A 118 2.53 -25.17 80.51
CA GLN A 118 2.82 -24.91 81.94
C GLN A 118 3.95 -25.80 82.55
N PRO A 119 4.69 -25.28 83.56
CA PRO A 119 6.13 -25.43 83.72
C PRO A 119 6.54 -26.42 84.82
N GLU A 120 7.83 -26.73 84.93
CA GLU A 120 8.42 -27.42 86.09
C GLU A 120 9.80 -26.84 86.44
N GLU A 121 10.14 -27.04 87.69
CA GLU A 121 10.95 -26.24 88.60
C GLU A 121 12.31 -26.90 88.89
N THR A 122 13.16 -26.09 89.51
CA THR A 122 14.57 -26.28 89.87
C THR A 122 14.89 -27.38 90.89
N GLU A 123 16.07 -28.00 90.77
CA GLU A 123 16.79 -28.57 91.92
C GLU A 123 18.24 -28.06 91.98
N ALA A 124 18.75 -27.91 93.20
CA ALA A 124 20.02 -27.32 93.57
C ALA A 124 21.07 -28.38 93.95
N VAL A 125 22.34 -28.17 93.56
CA VAL A 125 23.56 -28.86 94.04
C VAL A 125 24.69 -27.82 94.06
N ASP A 126 25.18 -27.44 95.23
CA ASP A 126 26.30 -28.00 96.01
C ASP A 126 27.62 -27.26 95.73
N SER A 127 28.15 -26.64 96.77
CA SER A 127 29.08 -25.50 96.72
C SER A 127 30.48 -25.97 97.12
N SER A 128 31.28 -26.40 96.14
CA SER A 128 32.76 -26.36 96.17
C SER A 128 33.46 -26.86 94.89
N GLU A 129 32.72 -27.40 93.90
CA GLU A 129 33.20 -27.65 92.52
C GLU A 129 32.94 -26.43 91.58
N ALA A 130 32.17 -25.45 92.08
CA ALA A 130 31.64 -24.30 91.36
C ALA A 130 32.70 -23.22 90.98
N GLU A 131 33.83 -23.09 91.68
CA GLU A 131 34.83 -22.06 91.33
C GLU A 131 35.79 -22.49 90.22
N ALA A 132 36.00 -23.79 90.00
CA ALA A 132 36.81 -24.31 88.89
C ALA A 132 35.97 -24.52 87.61
N GLU A 133 34.71 -24.96 87.75
CA GLU A 133 33.75 -24.98 86.64
C GLU A 133 33.35 -23.56 86.20
N ALA A 134 33.22 -22.57 87.11
CA ALA A 134 32.94 -21.18 86.72
C ALA A 134 34.08 -20.52 85.93
N ALA A 135 35.34 -20.89 86.18
CA ALA A 135 36.47 -20.36 85.41
C ALA A 135 36.55 -20.97 83.99
N ALA A 136 36.31 -22.27 83.86
CA ALA A 136 36.23 -22.94 82.56
C ALA A 136 34.96 -22.54 81.76
N GLN A 137 33.85 -22.30 82.46
CA GLN A 137 32.61 -21.79 81.86
C GLN A 137 32.76 -20.33 81.41
N ALA A 138 33.47 -19.48 82.15
CA ALA A 138 33.74 -18.10 81.73
C ALA A 138 34.66 -18.03 80.49
N GLU A 139 35.63 -18.94 80.36
CA GLU A 139 36.50 -19.02 79.17
C GLU A 139 35.72 -19.58 77.95
N ALA A 140 34.85 -20.57 78.16
CA ALA A 140 33.96 -21.09 77.12
C ALA A 140 32.86 -20.10 76.70
N GLU A 141 32.31 -19.31 77.63
CA GLU A 141 31.36 -18.24 77.34
C GLU A 141 32.03 -17.06 76.60
N ALA A 142 33.30 -16.75 76.91
CA ALA A 142 34.08 -15.75 76.20
C ALA A 142 34.42 -16.20 74.76
N GLU A 143 34.77 -17.47 74.55
CA GLU A 143 35.03 -18.03 73.23
C GLU A 143 33.75 -18.16 72.39
N ALA A 144 32.62 -18.49 73.03
CA ALA A 144 31.29 -18.50 72.40
C ALA A 144 30.82 -17.07 72.05
N ALA A 145 31.08 -16.08 72.89
CA ALA A 145 30.78 -14.69 72.61
C ALA A 145 31.62 -14.14 71.45
N ALA A 146 32.92 -14.45 71.41
CA ALA A 146 33.80 -14.05 70.30
C ALA A 146 33.41 -14.72 68.98
N LYS A 147 32.95 -15.97 69.01
CA LYS A 147 32.44 -16.66 67.83
C LYS A 147 31.10 -16.06 67.36
N ALA A 148 30.21 -15.71 68.28
CA ALA A 148 28.94 -15.07 67.95
C ALA A 148 29.12 -13.66 67.36
N GLU A 149 30.11 -12.90 67.83
CA GLU A 149 30.47 -11.59 67.27
C GLU A 149 31.05 -11.73 65.85
N ALA A 150 31.91 -12.72 65.61
CA ALA A 150 32.44 -13.00 64.28
C ALA A 150 31.37 -13.52 63.28
N GLU A 151 30.42 -14.34 63.72
CA GLU A 151 29.30 -14.80 62.89
C GLU A 151 28.32 -13.65 62.59
N ALA A 152 28.15 -12.70 63.53
CA ALA A 152 27.33 -11.50 63.31
C ALA A 152 27.98 -10.53 62.31
N GLU A 153 29.29 -10.27 62.40
CA GLU A 153 30.02 -9.45 61.41
C GLU A 153 30.00 -10.10 60.01
N GLN A 154 30.12 -11.43 59.94
CA GLN A 154 30.03 -12.14 58.66
C GLN A 154 28.62 -12.05 58.05
N ALA A 155 27.57 -12.17 58.86
CA ALA A 155 26.19 -12.05 58.41
C ALA A 155 25.86 -10.61 57.94
N GLU A 156 26.42 -9.59 58.60
CA GLU A 156 26.26 -8.19 58.19
C GLU A 156 26.99 -7.92 56.86
N ALA A 157 28.20 -8.47 56.67
CA ALA A 157 28.95 -8.34 55.42
C ALA A 157 28.29 -9.11 54.25
N GLU A 158 27.72 -10.29 54.48
CA GLU A 158 26.98 -11.04 53.47
C GLU A 158 25.68 -10.31 53.07
N ALA A 159 24.98 -9.70 54.04
CA ALA A 159 23.78 -8.90 53.76
C ALA A 159 24.08 -7.61 53.00
N GLU A 160 25.19 -6.93 53.29
CA GLU A 160 25.63 -5.74 52.56
C GLU A 160 26.03 -6.09 51.12
N ALA A 161 26.74 -7.21 50.92
CA ALA A 161 27.12 -7.69 49.59
C ALA A 161 25.90 -8.12 48.75
N GLU A 162 24.91 -8.75 49.36
CA GLU A 162 23.66 -9.13 48.67
C GLU A 162 22.82 -7.89 48.30
N ALA A 163 22.80 -6.88 49.16
CA ALA A 163 22.13 -5.60 48.88
C ALA A 163 22.82 -4.82 47.74
N GLU A 164 24.16 -4.79 47.70
CA GLU A 164 24.91 -4.16 46.60
C GLU A 164 24.71 -4.90 45.28
N ALA A 165 24.69 -6.23 45.30
CA ALA A 165 24.44 -7.05 44.11
C ALA A 165 23.01 -6.86 43.56
N ALA A 166 22.01 -6.75 44.44
CA ALA A 166 20.63 -6.47 44.06
C ALA A 166 20.49 -5.06 43.45
N ALA A 167 21.13 -4.05 44.05
CA ALA A 167 21.12 -2.69 43.53
C ALA A 167 21.83 -2.58 42.17
N GLN A 168 22.91 -3.32 41.96
CA GLN A 168 23.61 -3.37 40.68
C GLN A 168 22.77 -4.04 39.59
N ALA A 169 22.09 -5.14 39.91
CA ALA A 169 21.21 -5.84 38.98
C ALA A 169 20.01 -4.97 38.58
N GLU A 170 19.43 -4.22 39.52
CA GLU A 170 18.34 -3.29 39.23
C GLU A 170 18.79 -2.11 38.36
N ALA A 171 19.99 -1.58 38.60
CA ALA A 171 20.57 -0.51 37.77
C ALA A 171 20.90 -0.99 36.34
N GLU A 172 21.39 -2.21 36.18
CA GLU A 172 21.69 -2.79 34.86
C GLU A 172 20.40 -3.07 34.07
N ALA A 173 19.36 -3.60 34.73
CA ALA A 173 18.05 -3.81 34.12
C ALA A 173 17.38 -2.49 33.72
N ALA A 174 17.51 -1.43 34.53
CA ALA A 174 16.99 -0.10 34.20
C ALA A 174 17.73 0.52 33.00
N ALA A 175 19.06 0.36 32.92
CA ALA A 175 19.86 0.85 31.80
C ALA A 175 19.55 0.11 30.49
N GLU A 176 19.32 -1.21 30.55
CA GLU A 176 18.94 -2.00 29.38
C GLU A 176 17.53 -1.63 28.89
N ALA A 177 16.59 -1.37 29.81
CA ALA A 177 15.25 -0.89 29.47
C ALA A 177 15.25 0.51 28.84
N GLU A 178 16.08 1.43 29.34
CA GLU A 178 16.23 2.78 28.76
C GLU A 178 16.89 2.74 27.38
N ALA A 179 17.91 1.90 27.19
CA ALA A 179 18.54 1.69 25.89
C ALA A 179 17.58 1.07 24.87
N ALA A 180 16.74 0.11 25.28
CA ALA A 180 15.72 -0.48 24.41
C ALA A 180 14.65 0.55 24.02
N ALA A 181 14.17 1.36 24.98
CA ALA A 181 13.20 2.42 24.71
C ALA A 181 13.76 3.50 23.78
N GLN A 182 15.05 3.84 23.92
CA GLN A 182 15.72 4.80 23.04
C GLN A 182 15.91 4.24 21.63
N ALA A 183 16.28 2.96 21.48
CA ALA A 183 16.40 2.30 20.18
C ALA A 183 15.05 2.18 19.46
N GLU A 184 13.96 1.92 20.20
CA GLU A 184 12.60 1.87 19.65
C GLU A 184 12.09 3.27 19.24
N ALA A 185 12.40 4.30 20.03
CA ALA A 185 12.10 5.69 19.67
C ALA A 185 12.89 6.18 18.44
N GLU A 186 14.15 5.76 18.29
CA GLU A 186 15.00 6.12 17.15
C GLU A 186 14.59 5.34 15.88
N ALA A 187 14.13 4.10 16.01
CA ALA A 187 13.53 3.32 14.92
C ALA A 187 12.15 3.85 14.49
N ALA A 188 11.33 4.33 15.43
CA ALA A 188 10.04 4.96 15.14
C ALA A 188 10.18 6.37 14.52
N ALA A 189 11.33 7.03 14.72
CA ALA A 189 11.63 8.33 14.12
C ALA A 189 12.23 8.22 12.70
N ALA A 190 12.59 7.01 12.25
CA ALA A 190 13.12 6.74 10.91
C ALA A 190 12.01 6.25 9.98
N GLU A 191 11.05 7.12 9.64
CA GLU A 191 10.15 6.83 8.52
C GLU A 191 10.93 6.87 7.20
N PRO A 192 10.79 5.88 6.31
CA PRO A 192 11.29 6.05 4.95
C PRO A 192 10.48 7.17 4.28
N ASP A 193 11.14 8.10 3.60
CA ASP A 193 10.49 9.20 2.85
C ASP A 193 9.42 8.70 1.85
N MET A 194 9.49 7.43 1.46
CA MET A 194 8.50 6.73 0.64
C MET A 194 8.49 5.22 0.94
N THR A 195 7.32 4.59 0.90
CA THR A 195 7.21 3.12 0.95
C THR A 195 7.75 2.49 -0.33
N ALA A 196 8.00 1.18 -0.32
CA ALA A 196 8.38 0.46 -1.54
C ALA A 196 7.28 0.51 -2.61
N GLY A 197 6.00 0.49 -2.21
CA GLY A 197 4.84 0.63 -3.09
C GLY A 197 4.85 1.98 -3.80
N GLN A 198 4.95 3.06 -3.02
CA GLN A 198 5.09 4.43 -3.52
C GLN A 198 6.30 4.59 -4.45
N SER A 199 7.45 4.04 -4.09
CA SER A 199 8.67 4.07 -4.93
C SER A 199 8.48 3.37 -6.28
N ASN A 200 7.70 2.28 -6.31
CA ASN A 200 7.39 1.58 -7.55
C ASN A 200 6.38 2.38 -8.39
N ALA A 201 5.34 2.92 -7.77
CA ALA A 201 4.32 3.73 -8.42
C ALA A 201 4.92 5.00 -9.08
N VAL A 202 5.83 5.70 -8.40
CA VAL A 202 6.55 6.87 -8.98
C VAL A 202 7.34 6.47 -10.22
N ARG A 203 8.09 5.37 -10.18
CA ARG A 203 8.83 4.88 -11.36
C ARG A 203 7.89 4.48 -12.50
N SER A 204 6.76 3.85 -12.19
CA SER A 204 5.72 3.57 -13.20
C SER A 204 5.18 4.85 -13.82
N ALA A 205 4.86 5.86 -13.00
CA ALA A 205 4.39 7.17 -13.46
C ALA A 205 5.36 7.81 -14.45
N GLU A 206 6.64 7.90 -14.09
CA GLU A 206 7.70 8.43 -14.96
C GLU A 206 7.80 7.66 -16.28
N ASN A 207 7.71 6.33 -16.23
CA ASN A 207 7.73 5.50 -17.43
C ASN A 207 6.53 5.79 -18.34
N TYR A 208 5.31 5.87 -17.80
CA TYR A 208 4.11 6.19 -18.59
C TYR A 208 4.23 7.56 -19.26
N LEU A 209 4.59 8.60 -18.48
CA LEU A 209 4.75 9.98 -18.96
C LEU A 209 5.88 10.14 -20.00
N SER A 210 6.85 9.21 -20.01
CA SER A 210 7.91 9.19 -21.03
C SER A 210 7.41 8.75 -22.41
N VAL A 211 6.36 7.92 -22.47
CA VAL A 211 5.85 7.32 -23.71
C VAL A 211 4.63 8.05 -24.23
N MET A 212 3.68 8.40 -23.36
CA MET A 212 2.40 9.00 -23.72
C MET A 212 2.06 10.14 -22.75
N PRO A 213 1.37 11.20 -23.21
CA PRO A 213 0.92 12.25 -22.32
C PRO A 213 -0.28 11.79 -21.48
N PHE A 214 -0.29 12.17 -20.21
CA PHE A 214 -1.39 11.92 -19.28
C PHE A 214 -1.78 13.19 -18.55
N SER A 215 -3.07 13.33 -18.22
CA SER A 215 -3.49 14.24 -17.18
C SER A 215 -3.14 13.66 -15.80
N TYR A 216 -3.17 14.53 -14.79
CA TYR A 216 -3.02 14.09 -13.39
C TYR A 216 -4.00 12.96 -13.04
N GLN A 217 -5.29 13.16 -13.34
CA GLN A 217 -6.32 12.15 -13.07
C GLN A 217 -6.13 10.90 -13.92
N GLY A 218 -5.85 11.04 -15.22
CA GLY A 218 -5.63 9.91 -16.11
C GLY A 218 -4.43 9.06 -15.71
N LEU A 219 -3.38 9.67 -15.15
CA LEU A 219 -2.22 8.94 -14.62
C LEU A 219 -2.60 8.13 -13.38
N ILE A 220 -3.36 8.71 -12.45
CA ILE A 220 -3.85 8.01 -11.26
C ILE A 220 -4.74 6.83 -11.67
N ASP A 221 -5.66 7.05 -12.61
CA ASP A 221 -6.56 6.00 -13.12
C ASP A 221 -5.75 4.87 -13.77
N GLN A 222 -4.74 5.21 -14.58
CA GLN A 222 -3.89 4.22 -15.23
C GLN A 222 -3.08 3.38 -14.23
N LEU A 223 -2.51 4.02 -13.20
CA LEU A 223 -1.71 3.36 -12.18
C LEU A 223 -2.56 2.49 -11.24
N SER A 224 -3.76 2.95 -10.89
CA SER A 224 -4.67 2.24 -9.98
C SER A 224 -5.59 1.22 -10.67
N SER A 225 -5.70 1.28 -12.01
CA SER A 225 -6.53 0.36 -12.79
C SER A 225 -6.08 -1.08 -12.63
N GLU A 226 -7.05 -1.98 -12.47
CA GLU A 226 -6.84 -3.44 -12.49
C GLU A 226 -6.28 -3.95 -13.83
N TYR A 227 -6.47 -3.19 -14.91
CA TYR A 227 -5.94 -3.50 -16.25
C TYR A 227 -4.58 -2.82 -16.51
N GLY A 228 -4.14 -1.92 -15.62
CA GLY A 228 -2.86 -1.23 -15.66
C GLY A 228 -1.89 -1.87 -14.68
N ASP A 229 -1.43 -1.09 -13.70
CA ASP A 229 -0.45 -1.53 -12.71
C ASP A 229 -1.10 -2.05 -11.41
N GLY A 230 -2.35 -1.69 -11.14
CA GLY A 230 -3.11 -2.15 -9.97
C GLY A 230 -2.56 -1.67 -8.63
N TYR A 231 -1.90 -0.51 -8.57
CA TYR A 231 -1.53 0.13 -7.31
C TYR A 231 -2.77 0.55 -6.51
N SER A 232 -2.61 0.76 -5.20
CA SER A 232 -3.66 1.43 -4.43
C SER A 232 -3.87 2.86 -4.96
N VAL A 233 -5.07 3.40 -4.80
CA VAL A 233 -5.37 4.77 -5.20
C VAL A 233 -4.45 5.74 -4.44
N GLU A 234 -4.13 5.43 -3.18
CA GLU A 234 -3.21 6.21 -2.36
C GLU A 234 -1.78 6.22 -2.93
N ASP A 235 -1.24 5.07 -3.34
CA ASP A 235 0.11 5.00 -3.92
C ASP A 235 0.16 5.63 -5.32
N ALA A 236 -0.90 5.49 -6.12
CA ALA A 236 -1.04 6.13 -7.43
C ALA A 236 -1.12 7.65 -7.32
N THR A 237 -1.90 8.15 -6.35
CA THR A 237 -2.01 9.59 -6.07
C THR A 237 -0.68 10.14 -5.57
N PHE A 238 -0.03 9.45 -4.63
CA PHE A 238 1.31 9.81 -4.17
C PHE A 238 2.31 9.89 -5.33
N ALA A 239 2.26 8.94 -6.28
CA ALA A 239 3.11 8.97 -7.46
C ALA A 239 2.85 10.19 -8.33
N ALA A 240 1.59 10.51 -8.64
CA ALA A 240 1.23 11.69 -9.41
C ALA A 240 1.60 13.01 -8.70
N ASP A 241 1.54 13.07 -7.38
CA ASP A 241 1.95 14.23 -6.58
C ASP A 241 3.47 14.40 -6.50
N THR A 242 4.23 13.31 -6.65
CA THR A 242 5.69 13.29 -6.45
C THR A 242 6.47 13.52 -7.73
N VAL A 243 5.93 13.14 -8.89
CA VAL A 243 6.63 13.32 -10.17
C VAL A 243 6.82 14.81 -10.49
N ASP A 244 8.04 15.18 -10.90
CA ASP A 244 8.35 16.53 -11.36
C ASP A 244 7.87 16.69 -12.82
N VAL A 245 6.62 17.13 -12.98
CA VAL A 245 5.96 17.25 -14.28
C VAL A 245 5.16 18.55 -14.38
N ASP A 246 5.26 19.21 -15.54
CA ASP A 246 4.36 20.31 -15.90
C ASP A 246 3.10 19.72 -16.57
N TRP A 247 1.98 19.77 -15.87
CA TRP A 247 0.71 19.25 -16.36
C TRP A 247 0.13 20.05 -17.53
N ASP A 248 0.43 21.35 -17.66
CA ASP A 248 0.04 22.13 -18.84
C ASP A 248 0.85 21.64 -20.05
N GLU A 249 2.12 21.31 -19.85
CA GLU A 249 2.99 20.79 -20.92
C GLU A 249 2.57 19.38 -21.36
N GLN A 250 2.09 18.54 -20.43
CA GLN A 250 1.44 17.27 -20.78
C GLN A 250 0.17 17.48 -21.62
N ALA A 251 -0.65 18.48 -21.28
CA ALA A 251 -1.84 18.81 -22.04
C ALA A 251 -1.50 19.29 -23.46
N VAL A 252 -0.43 20.08 -23.64
CA VAL A 252 0.09 20.47 -24.97
C VAL A 252 0.46 19.24 -25.79
N ARG A 253 1.25 18.32 -25.22
CA ARG A 253 1.66 17.08 -25.90
C ARG A 253 0.46 16.21 -26.27
N ALA A 254 -0.56 16.14 -25.42
CA ALA A 254 -1.80 15.43 -25.72
C ALA A 254 -2.56 16.09 -26.88
N ALA A 255 -2.64 17.42 -26.90
CA ALA A 255 -3.31 18.17 -27.95
C ALA A 255 -2.66 17.93 -29.32
N GLU A 256 -1.33 17.95 -29.38
CA GLU A 256 -0.55 17.63 -30.59
C GLU A 256 -0.79 16.19 -31.04
N ASN A 257 -0.75 15.23 -30.12
CA ASN A 257 -0.99 13.81 -30.42
C ASN A 257 -2.37 13.57 -31.04
N TYR A 258 -3.41 14.24 -30.52
CA TYR A 258 -4.74 14.17 -31.10
C TYR A 258 -4.78 14.73 -32.52
N LEU A 259 -4.18 15.89 -32.76
CA LEU A 259 -4.16 16.55 -34.08
C LEU A 259 -3.34 15.79 -35.14
N ASP A 260 -2.34 15.03 -34.70
CA ASP A 260 -1.61 14.11 -35.57
C ASP A 260 -2.50 12.97 -36.07
N THR A 261 -3.43 12.51 -35.23
CA THR A 261 -4.26 11.34 -35.53
C THR A 261 -5.57 11.70 -36.23
N MET A 262 -6.24 12.78 -35.82
CA MET A 262 -7.53 13.22 -36.35
C MET A 262 -7.65 14.75 -36.35
N PRO A 263 -8.39 15.35 -37.29
CA PRO A 263 -8.62 16.79 -37.29
C PRO A 263 -9.62 17.22 -36.22
N PHE A 264 -9.32 18.33 -35.54
CA PHE A 264 -10.21 18.92 -34.54
C PHE A 264 -10.36 20.42 -34.77
N SER A 265 -11.55 20.96 -34.46
CA SER A 265 -11.71 22.39 -34.22
C SER A 265 -11.06 22.79 -32.90
N ARG A 266 -10.86 24.10 -32.67
CA ARG A 266 -10.34 24.59 -31.39
C ARG A 266 -11.20 24.13 -30.21
N VAL A 267 -12.52 24.26 -30.33
CA VAL A 267 -13.45 23.89 -29.24
C VAL A 267 -13.50 22.36 -29.09
N GLY A 268 -13.59 21.62 -30.18
CA GLY A 268 -13.61 20.16 -30.14
C GLY A 268 -12.34 19.56 -29.52
N LEU A 269 -11.17 20.18 -29.74
CA LEU A 269 -9.93 19.73 -29.11
C LEU A 269 -9.91 20.00 -27.60
N ILE A 270 -10.42 21.15 -27.15
CA ILE A 270 -10.56 21.46 -25.72
C ILE A 270 -11.53 20.47 -25.06
N ASP A 271 -12.68 20.20 -25.69
CA ASP A 271 -13.67 19.25 -25.19
C ASP A 271 -13.09 17.83 -25.12
N GLN A 272 -12.33 17.41 -26.14
CA GLN A 272 -11.69 16.09 -26.17
C GLN A 272 -10.63 15.92 -25.06
N LEU A 273 -9.81 16.94 -24.83
CA LEU A 273 -8.78 16.93 -23.78
C LEU A 273 -9.41 16.93 -22.38
N SER A 274 -10.51 17.67 -22.20
CA SER A 274 -11.17 17.82 -20.90
C SER A 274 -12.24 16.78 -20.60
N SER A 275 -12.64 15.98 -21.59
CA SER A 275 -13.67 14.95 -21.42
C SER A 275 -13.26 13.87 -20.42
N GLU A 276 -14.23 13.45 -19.59
CA GLU A 276 -14.14 12.28 -18.70
C GLU A 276 -13.82 10.98 -19.46
N TYR A 277 -14.21 10.90 -20.74
CA TYR A 277 -13.91 9.75 -21.61
C TYR A 277 -12.70 9.99 -22.52
N GLY A 278 -12.10 11.17 -22.45
CA GLY A 278 -10.94 11.58 -23.22
C GLY A 278 -9.68 11.56 -22.37
N SER A 279 -8.97 12.68 -22.32
CA SER A 279 -7.72 12.78 -21.54
C SER A 279 -7.92 13.26 -20.10
N GLN A 280 -9.12 13.70 -19.71
CA GLN A 280 -9.44 14.14 -18.34
C GLN A 280 -8.56 15.29 -17.81
N PHE A 281 -8.02 16.14 -18.68
CA PHE A 281 -7.38 17.38 -18.23
C PHE A 281 -8.43 18.33 -17.66
N THR A 282 -8.01 19.24 -16.77
CA THR A 282 -8.90 20.35 -16.39
C THR A 282 -9.21 21.21 -17.61
N VAL A 283 -10.39 21.85 -17.65
CA VAL A 283 -10.77 22.75 -18.75
C VAL A 283 -9.75 23.87 -18.96
N ASP A 284 -9.18 24.38 -17.86
CA ASP A 284 -8.15 25.41 -17.90
C ASP A 284 -6.86 24.88 -18.55
N GLN A 285 -6.36 23.70 -18.15
CA GLN A 285 -5.21 23.05 -18.79
C GLN A 285 -5.43 22.78 -20.28
N ALA A 286 -6.60 22.25 -20.63
CA ALA A 286 -6.97 22.00 -22.02
C ALA A 286 -6.99 23.30 -22.84
N THR A 287 -7.55 24.37 -22.29
CA THR A 287 -7.60 25.68 -22.95
C THR A 287 -6.19 26.26 -23.13
N VAL A 288 -5.37 26.23 -22.08
CA VAL A 288 -3.97 26.68 -22.12
C VAL A 288 -3.17 25.88 -23.14
N ALA A 289 -3.34 24.56 -23.20
CA ALA A 289 -2.66 23.71 -24.16
C ALA A 289 -2.99 24.09 -25.60
N VAL A 290 -4.28 24.22 -25.89
CA VAL A 290 -4.78 24.56 -27.21
C VAL A 290 -4.39 25.99 -27.63
N ASP A 291 -4.23 26.92 -26.68
CA ASP A 291 -3.75 28.27 -26.95
C ASP A 291 -2.23 28.38 -27.11
N ARG A 292 -1.46 27.37 -26.65
CA ARG A 292 0.01 27.32 -26.78
C ARG A 292 0.48 26.68 -28.09
N ILE A 293 -0.35 25.85 -28.72
CA ILE A 293 -0.01 25.19 -29.99
C ILE A 293 -0.25 26.12 -31.19
N ASP A 294 0.65 26.08 -32.18
CA ASP A 294 0.50 26.81 -33.43
C ASP A 294 -0.24 25.94 -34.46
N VAL A 295 -1.56 26.12 -34.57
CA VAL A 295 -2.43 25.29 -35.41
C VAL A 295 -3.21 26.15 -36.38
N ASP A 296 -3.13 25.83 -37.68
CA ASP A 296 -4.05 26.39 -38.67
C ASP A 296 -5.38 25.63 -38.67
N TYR A 297 -6.36 26.17 -37.96
CA TYR A 297 -7.70 25.57 -37.89
C TYR A 297 -8.47 25.60 -39.21
N ASN A 298 -8.07 26.42 -40.19
CA ASN A 298 -8.63 26.30 -41.53
C ASN A 298 -8.12 25.02 -42.19
N GLU A 299 -6.84 24.68 -42.05
CA GLU A 299 -6.28 23.41 -42.55
C GLU A 299 -6.91 22.19 -41.85
N GLN A 300 -7.14 22.27 -40.54
CA GLN A 300 -7.87 21.23 -39.81
C GLN A 300 -9.30 21.04 -40.35
N ALA A 301 -10.00 22.14 -40.68
CA ALA A 301 -11.34 22.07 -41.29
C ALA A 301 -11.31 21.44 -42.68
N VAL A 302 -10.26 21.64 -43.49
CA VAL A 302 -10.07 20.94 -44.77
C VAL A 302 -9.92 19.44 -44.54
N ARG A 303 -9.01 19.03 -43.65
CA ARG A 303 -8.78 17.61 -43.31
C ARG A 303 -10.06 16.94 -42.78
N ALA A 304 -10.86 17.66 -41.97
CA ALA A 304 -12.14 17.16 -41.50
C ALA A 304 -13.16 16.99 -42.64
N ALA A 305 -13.23 17.96 -43.56
CA ALA A 305 -14.07 17.86 -44.75
C ALA A 305 -13.70 16.67 -45.64
N GLU A 306 -12.40 16.45 -45.88
CA GLU A 306 -11.87 15.30 -46.62
C GLU A 306 -12.27 13.98 -45.95
N ASN A 307 -12.05 13.85 -44.64
CA ASN A 307 -12.40 12.66 -43.87
C ASN A 307 -13.90 12.31 -43.99
N TYR A 308 -14.78 13.31 -43.95
CA TYR A 308 -16.21 13.06 -44.14
C TYR A 308 -16.54 12.56 -45.54
N LEU A 309 -15.94 13.18 -46.56
CA LEU A 309 -16.18 12.84 -47.97
C LEU A 309 -15.63 11.48 -48.36
N ASP A 310 -14.57 11.02 -47.70
CA ASP A 310 -14.02 9.67 -47.86
C ASP A 310 -15.00 8.58 -47.39
N VAL A 311 -15.81 8.88 -46.38
CA VAL A 311 -16.76 7.93 -45.80
C VAL A 311 -18.14 8.01 -46.47
N MET A 312 -18.62 9.22 -46.78
CA MET A 312 -19.93 9.42 -47.38
C MET A 312 -20.07 10.75 -48.14
N ALA A 313 -20.98 10.77 -49.11
CA ALA A 313 -21.26 11.98 -49.87
C ALA A 313 -22.03 13.03 -49.05
N PHE A 314 -21.65 14.30 -49.19
CA PHE A 314 -22.35 15.45 -48.63
C PHE A 314 -22.72 16.47 -49.72
N SER A 315 -23.76 17.26 -49.47
CA SER A 315 -23.93 18.54 -50.18
C SER A 315 -23.02 19.60 -49.54
N ARG A 316 -22.66 20.65 -50.29
CA ARG A 316 -21.88 21.78 -49.77
C ARG A 316 -22.43 22.31 -48.45
N GLN A 317 -23.72 22.67 -48.43
CA GLN A 317 -24.36 23.21 -47.24
C GLN A 317 -24.40 22.19 -46.10
N GLY A 318 -24.69 20.92 -46.41
CA GLY A 318 -24.74 19.86 -45.40
C GLY A 318 -23.39 19.63 -44.71
N LEU A 319 -22.28 19.70 -45.46
CA LEU A 319 -20.95 19.55 -44.88
C LEU A 319 -20.56 20.78 -44.05
N ILE A 320 -20.88 21.99 -44.51
CA ILE A 320 -20.68 23.21 -43.70
C ILE A 320 -21.46 23.12 -42.39
N ASP A 321 -22.73 22.70 -42.45
CA ASP A 321 -23.56 22.53 -41.25
C ASP A 321 -23.00 21.46 -40.31
N GLN A 322 -22.48 20.34 -40.83
CA GLN A 322 -21.85 19.30 -40.02
C GLN A 322 -20.58 19.80 -39.31
N LEU A 323 -19.66 20.43 -40.05
CA LEU A 323 -18.40 20.92 -39.51
C LEU A 323 -18.60 22.06 -38.49
N SER A 324 -19.61 22.91 -38.70
CA SER A 324 -19.88 24.04 -37.80
C SER A 324 -20.91 23.76 -36.70
N SER A 325 -21.44 22.55 -36.64
CA SER A 325 -22.38 22.15 -35.60
C SER A 325 -21.66 21.97 -34.27
N GLU A 326 -22.25 22.49 -33.19
CA GLU A 326 -21.80 22.26 -31.81
C GLU A 326 -21.88 20.77 -31.42
N TYR A 327 -22.87 20.05 -31.95
CA TYR A 327 -22.98 18.59 -31.78
C TYR A 327 -22.15 17.80 -32.83
N GLY A 328 -21.48 18.52 -33.74
CA GLY A 328 -20.59 17.96 -34.76
C GLY A 328 -19.14 18.28 -34.39
N ASP A 329 -18.44 18.99 -35.28
CA ASP A 329 -17.01 19.22 -35.12
C ASP A 329 -16.68 20.56 -34.44
N GLY A 330 -17.64 21.49 -34.35
CA GLY A 330 -17.48 22.76 -33.64
C GLY A 330 -16.57 23.81 -34.31
N TYR A 331 -16.29 23.69 -35.61
CA TYR A 331 -15.58 24.75 -36.34
C TYR A 331 -16.39 26.04 -36.40
N THR A 332 -15.72 27.19 -36.47
CA THR A 332 -16.42 28.42 -36.84
C THR A 332 -17.04 28.27 -38.24
N ARG A 333 -18.15 28.95 -38.50
CA ARG A 333 -18.81 28.92 -39.82
C ARG A 333 -17.84 29.30 -40.95
N GLU A 334 -16.92 30.23 -40.68
CA GLU A 334 -15.89 30.66 -41.64
C GLU A 334 -14.89 29.54 -41.94
N GLN A 335 -14.32 28.90 -40.91
CA GLN A 335 -13.43 27.74 -41.06
C GLN A 335 -14.11 26.57 -41.78
N ALA A 336 -15.35 26.24 -41.38
CA ALA A 336 -16.13 25.19 -42.04
C ALA A 336 -16.36 25.50 -43.52
N THR A 337 -16.73 26.75 -43.85
CA THR A 337 -16.92 27.16 -45.25
C THR A 337 -15.61 27.07 -46.03
N TYR A 338 -14.51 27.54 -45.45
CA TYR A 338 -13.18 27.43 -46.05
C TYR A 338 -12.81 25.97 -46.34
N GLY A 339 -12.98 25.08 -45.35
CA GLY A 339 -12.69 23.65 -45.48
C GLY A 339 -13.47 23.00 -46.63
N VAL A 340 -14.77 23.27 -46.70
CA VAL A 340 -15.65 22.74 -47.76
C VAL A 340 -15.28 23.28 -49.15
N ASP A 341 -14.89 24.56 -49.25
CA ASP A 341 -14.47 25.15 -50.52
C ASP A 341 -13.16 24.52 -51.04
N GLN A 342 -12.22 24.19 -50.15
CA GLN A 342 -10.94 23.56 -50.56
C GLN A 342 -11.13 22.13 -51.10
N VAL A 343 -12.13 21.40 -50.61
CA VAL A 343 -12.44 20.04 -51.09
C VAL A 343 -13.34 20.02 -52.34
N GLY A 344 -13.64 21.18 -52.91
CA GLY A 344 -14.28 21.32 -54.22
C GLY A 344 -15.81 21.26 -54.23
N LEU A 345 -16.47 21.59 -53.10
CA LEU A 345 -17.94 21.59 -52.96
C LEU A 345 -18.59 22.97 -53.03
#